data_AF-A0A0M8QS55-F1
#
_entry.id   AF-A0A0M8QS55-F1
#
_cell.length_a   1.000
_cell.length_b   1.000
_cell.length_c   1.000
_cell.angle_alpha   90.00
_cell.angle_beta   90.00
_cell.angle_gamma   90.00
#
_symmetry.space_group_name_H-M   'P 1'
#
loop_
_entity.id
_entity.type
_entity.pdbx_description
1 polymer ?
#
loop_
_entity_poly.entity_id
_entity_poly.type
_entity_poly.pdbx_seq_one_letter_code
_entity_poly.pdbx_strand_id
1 'polypeptide(L)'
;MSLPLPCPKPEGSPVPRPSIAEVSALIADLAALRQNRTSAEYAVLMDRKAELLERIADHTPGDTEAAGVARLARERTDSLKSTD
;
A
#
# COMPACT_ATOMS: atom_id res chain seq x y z
N MET A 1 41.99 25.88 -1.03
CA MET A 1 40.58 26.29 -0.99
C MET A 1 39.74 25.07 -1.32
N SER A 2 39.24 24.36 -0.31
CA SER A 2 38.42 23.16 -0.51
C SER A 2 36.97 23.57 -0.70
N LEU A 3 36.40 23.24 -1.86
CA LEU A 3 34.98 23.44 -2.15
C LEU A 3 34.13 22.47 -1.31
N PRO A 4 32.98 22.89 -0.75
CA PRO A 4 32.08 21.99 -0.05
C PRO A 4 31.37 21.07 -1.03
N LEU A 5 31.28 19.78 -0.70
CA LEU A 5 30.50 18.79 -1.43
C LEU A 5 29.02 19.17 -1.41
N PRO A 6 28.28 19.02 -2.53
CA PRO A 6 26.83 19.19 -2.50
C PRO A 6 26.22 18.07 -1.66
N CYS A 7 25.43 18.43 -0.64
CA CYS A 7 24.57 17.49 0.06
C CYS A 7 23.70 16.77 -0.98
N PRO A 8 23.59 15.43 -0.96
CA PRO A 8 22.59 14.77 -1.78
C PRO A 8 21.23 15.27 -1.32
N LYS A 9 20.49 15.92 -2.23
CA LYS A 9 19.06 16.11 -2.00
C LYS A 9 18.45 14.71 -1.92
N PRO A 10 17.54 14.42 -0.98
CA PRO A 10 16.74 13.21 -1.07
C PRO A 10 15.81 13.37 -2.29
N GLU A 11 16.35 13.02 -3.46
CA GLU A 11 15.61 12.89 -4.72
C GLU A 11 14.84 11.57 -4.67
N GLY A 12 13.62 11.72 -4.21
CA GLY A 12 12.54 10.76 -4.29
C GLY A 12 11.41 11.47 -3.60
N SER A 13 10.55 12.16 -4.36
CA SER A 13 9.31 12.69 -3.79
C SER A 13 8.68 11.54 -3.02
N PRO A 14 8.63 11.59 -1.68
CA PRO A 14 8.14 10.45 -0.94
C PRO A 14 6.69 10.27 -1.37
N VAL A 15 6.36 9.08 -1.89
CA VAL A 15 4.98 8.66 -2.10
C VAL A 15 4.18 9.13 -0.89
N PRO A 16 3.11 9.93 -1.04
CA PRO A 16 2.54 10.63 0.09
C PRO A 16 2.13 9.63 1.17
N ARG A 17 2.44 9.97 2.44
CA ARG A 17 1.99 9.14 3.57
C ARG A 17 0.47 9.01 3.46
N PRO A 18 -0.08 7.79 3.53
CA PRO A 18 -1.51 7.61 3.39
C PRO A 18 -2.24 8.34 4.51
N SER A 19 -3.31 9.02 4.12
CA SER A 19 -4.19 9.74 5.05
C SER A 19 -5.09 8.77 5.81
N ILE A 20 -5.53 9.19 7.00
CA ILE A 20 -6.53 8.44 7.79
C ILE A 20 -7.83 8.26 7.00
N ALA A 21 -8.19 9.23 6.15
CA ALA A 21 -9.36 9.14 5.29
C ALA A 21 -9.23 8.00 4.26
N GLU A 22 -8.05 7.82 3.65
CA GLU A 22 -7.80 6.70 2.72
C GLU A 22 -7.86 5.34 3.43
N VAL A 23 -7.28 5.23 4.63
CA VAL A 23 -7.37 4.02 5.45
C VAL A 23 -8.83 3.72 5.80
N SER A 24 -9.60 4.73 6.21
CA SER A 24 -11.00 4.57 6.59
C SER A 24 -11.87 4.19 5.39
N ALA A 25 -11.63 4.78 4.22
CA ALA A 25 -12.31 4.42 2.98
C ALA A 25 -12.04 2.95 2.62
N LEU A 26 -10.79 2.50 2.71
CA LEU A 26 -10.44 1.10 2.47
C LEU A 26 -11.17 0.15 3.43
N ILE A 27 -11.26 0.50 4.72
CA ILE A 27 -12.00 -0.30 5.71
C ILE A 27 -13.50 -0.36 5.36
N ALA A 28 -14.10 0.76 4.95
CA ALA A 28 -15.49 0.81 4.52
C ALA A 28 -15.72 -0.05 3.27
N ASP A 29 -14.81 0.02 2.28
CA ASP A 29 -14.86 -0.80 1.07
C ASP A 29 -14.76 -2.30 1.38
N LEU A 30 -13.87 -2.69 2.31
CA LEU A 30 -13.76 -4.08 2.79
C LEU A 30 -15.02 -4.56 3.53
N ALA A 31 -15.64 -3.68 4.33
CA ALA A 31 -16.90 -3.99 5.00
C ALA A 31 -18.06 -4.14 4.00
N ALA A 32 -18.07 -3.32 2.95
CA ALA A 32 -19.05 -3.39 1.87
C ALA A 32 -18.87 -4.65 1.00
N LEU A 33 -17.62 -5.07 0.74
CA LEU A 33 -17.32 -6.31 0.01
C LEU A 33 -17.95 -7.54 0.66
N ARG A 34 -17.96 -7.60 1.99
CA ARG A 34 -18.58 -8.70 2.76
C ARG A 34 -20.08 -8.86 2.49
N GLN A 35 -20.74 -7.86 1.92
CA GLN A 35 -22.19 -7.83 1.73
C GLN A 35 -22.65 -8.32 0.36
N ASN A 36 -21.95 -8.03 -0.75
CA ASN A 36 -22.25 -8.60 -2.08
C ASN A 36 -21.31 -8.05 -3.18
N ARG A 37 -20.15 -8.67 -3.41
CA ARG A 37 -19.21 -8.27 -4.49
C ARG A 37 -18.50 -9.49 -5.09
N THR A 38 -18.03 -9.34 -6.32
CA THR A 38 -17.36 -10.36 -7.15
C THR A 38 -15.88 -10.51 -6.80
N SER A 39 -15.27 -11.64 -7.19
CA SER A 39 -13.83 -11.91 -7.00
C SER A 39 -12.93 -10.83 -7.62
N ALA A 40 -13.34 -10.24 -8.75
CA ALA A 40 -12.63 -9.16 -9.42
C ALA A 40 -12.60 -7.87 -8.57
N GLU A 41 -13.71 -7.50 -7.95
CA GLU A 41 -13.78 -6.34 -7.05
C GLU A 41 -12.97 -6.56 -5.78
N TYR A 42 -12.93 -7.81 -5.29
CA TYR A 42 -12.05 -8.16 -4.18
C TYR A 42 -10.57 -8.04 -4.53
N ALA A 43 -10.18 -8.46 -5.74
CA ALA A 43 -8.80 -8.32 -6.21
C ALA A 43 -8.37 -6.84 -6.27
N VAL A 44 -9.25 -5.95 -6.76
CA VAL A 44 -9.00 -4.49 -6.78
C VAL A 44 -8.80 -3.93 -5.37
N LEU A 45 -9.60 -4.38 -4.39
CA LEU A 45 -9.43 -3.93 -3.00
C LEU A 45 -8.15 -4.46 -2.35
N MET A 46 -7.74 -5.69 -2.65
CA MET A 46 -6.47 -6.23 -2.16
C MET A 46 -5.27 -5.50 -2.77
N ASP A 47 -5.35 -5.10 -4.04
CA ASP A 47 -4.31 -4.31 -4.69
C ASP A 47 -4.17 -2.92 -4.05
N ARG A 48 -5.31 -2.23 -3.83
CA ARG A 48 -5.35 -0.94 -3.14
C ARG A 48 -4.88 -1.03 -1.69
N LYS A 49 -5.17 -2.15 -1.02
CA LYS A 49 -4.66 -2.43 0.33
C LYS A 49 -3.14 -2.59 0.32
N ALA A 50 -2.58 -3.32 -0.65
CA ALA A 50 -1.15 -3.52 -0.77
C ALA A 50 -0.41 -2.19 -0.99
N GLU A 51 -0.88 -1.37 -1.93
CA GLU A 51 -0.30 -0.05 -2.19
C GLU A 51 -0.33 0.83 -0.94
N LEU A 52 -1.45 0.85 -0.22
CA LEU A 52 -1.57 1.66 0.99
C LEU A 52 -0.58 1.22 2.08
N LEU A 53 -0.38 -0.09 2.25
CA LEU A 53 0.55 -0.65 3.23
C LEU A 53 2.02 -0.49 2.82
N GLU A 54 2.34 -0.59 1.54
CA GLU A 54 3.65 -0.25 0.97
C GLU A 54 4.01 1.20 1.31
N ARG A 55 3.09 2.14 1.11
CA ARG A 55 3.30 3.55 1.50
C ARG A 55 3.40 3.75 3.01
N ILE A 56 2.75 2.94 3.85
CA ILE A 56 2.95 3.01 5.31
C ILE A 56 4.37 2.55 5.69
N ALA A 57 4.82 1.44 5.10
CA ALA A 57 6.13 0.87 5.35
C ALA A 57 7.26 1.82 4.92
N ASP A 58 7.12 2.47 3.75
CA ASP A 58 8.08 3.46 3.24
C ASP A 58 8.24 4.66 4.18
N HIS A 59 7.17 5.03 4.91
CA HIS A 59 7.19 6.14 5.87
C HIS A 59 7.52 5.73 7.30
N THR A 60 7.56 4.43 7.59
CA THR A 60 7.76 3.89 8.93
C THR A 60 8.95 2.94 8.93
N PRO A 61 10.19 3.47 8.88
CA PRO A 61 11.39 2.63 8.82
C PRO A 61 11.47 1.74 10.06
N GLY A 62 11.43 0.42 9.84
CA GLY A 62 11.39 -0.61 10.90
C GLY A 62 10.03 -1.31 11.04
N ASP A 63 8.97 -0.82 10.39
CA ASP A 63 7.68 -1.49 10.33
C ASP A 63 7.69 -2.62 9.29
N THR A 64 8.21 -3.77 9.72
CA THR A 64 8.20 -5.00 8.92
C THR A 64 6.80 -5.61 8.79
N GLU A 65 5.87 -5.25 9.68
CA GLU A 65 4.50 -5.75 9.64
C GLU A 65 3.74 -5.15 8.46
N ALA A 66 3.78 -3.83 8.28
CA ALA A 66 3.14 -3.17 7.14
C ALA A 66 3.64 -3.73 5.81
N ALA A 67 4.96 -3.90 5.65
CA ALA A 67 5.55 -4.49 4.46
C ALA A 67 5.11 -5.96 4.25
N GLY A 68 5.06 -6.75 5.32
CA GLY A 68 4.60 -8.14 5.28
C GLY A 68 3.13 -8.26 4.88
N VAL A 69 2.26 -7.44 5.45
CA VAL A 69 0.82 -7.43 5.12
C VAL A 69 0.60 -6.91 3.70
N ALA A 70 1.41 -5.97 3.21
CA ALA A 70 1.35 -5.53 1.82
C ALA A 70 1.64 -6.68 0.85
N ARG A 71 2.70 -7.46 1.12
CA ARG A 71 3.05 -8.63 0.30
C ARG A 71 1.93 -9.66 0.29
N LEU A 72 1.36 -9.99 1.46
CA LEU A 72 0.23 -10.92 1.55
C LEU A 72 -1.01 -10.41 0.78
N ALA A 73 -1.22 -9.09 0.74
CA ALA A 73 -2.28 -8.48 -0.03
C ALA A 73 -2.04 -8.61 -1.55
N ARG A 74 -0.80 -8.45 -2.03
CA ARG A 74 -0.44 -8.73 -3.44
C ARG A 74 -0.65 -10.20 -3.80
N GLU A 75 -0.15 -11.12 -2.98
CA GLU A 75 -0.33 -12.57 -3.17
C GLU A 75 -1.82 -12.94 -3.27
N ARG A 76 -2.67 -12.31 -2.45
CA ARG A 76 -4.13 -12.46 -2.52
C ARG A 76 -4.70 -11.93 -3.83
N THR A 77 -4.29 -10.73 -4.27
CA THR A 77 -4.70 -10.17 -5.56
C THR A 77 -4.37 -11.10 -6.71
N ASP A 78 -3.15 -11.63 -6.75
CA ASP A 78 -2.69 -12.53 -7.82
C ASP A 78 -3.45 -13.86 -7.82
N SER A 79 -3.72 -14.42 -6.64
CA SER A 79 -4.55 -15.63 -6.50
C SER A 79 -5.98 -15.40 -6.99
N LEU A 80 -6.57 -14.23 -6.72
CA LEU A 80 -7.93 -13.90 -7.16
C LEU A 80 -8.00 -13.67 -8.67
N LYS A 81 -6.99 -13.00 -9.25
CA LYS A 81 -6.88 -12.79 -10.70
C LYS A 81 -6.63 -14.09 -11.47
N SER A 82 -6.00 -15.08 -10.85
CA SER A 82 -5.73 -16.38 -11.46
C SER A 82 -6.94 -17.32 -11.48
N THR A 83 -8.04 -16.94 -10.82
CA THR A 83 -9.26 -17.76 -10.67
C THR A 83 -10.43 -17.25 -11.53
N ASP A 84 -10.27 -16.11 -12.22
CA ASP A 84 -11.21 -15.55 -13.21
C ASP A 84 -10.87 -16.03 -14.63
#